data_AF-A0A5B0GVN3-F1
#
_entry.id   AF-A0A5B0GVN3-F1
#
_cell.length_a   1.000
_cell.length_b   1.000
_cell.length_c   1.000
_cell.angle_alpha   90.00
_cell.angle_beta   90.00
_cell.angle_gamma   90.00
#
_symmetry.space_group_name_H-M   'P 1'
#
loop_
_entity.id
_entity.type
_entity.pdbx_description
1 polymer ?
#
loop_
_entity_poly.entity_id
_entity_poly.type
_entity_poly.pdbx_seq_one_letter_code
_entity_poly.pdbx_strand_id
1 'polypeptide(L)'
;MKNLRAFRALCIFSGFTFAVAAMPVHAQQAPAMQGMHMSGSEHGAAGESTDAFKAADEKMMHDMNAPEYTGDADKDFVAHMIPHHQGAIEMAQVELKYGKDPEIKRLARNIIKAQHDEIAFMHRWQAKHGVK
;
A
#
# COMPACT_ATOMS: atom_id res chain seq x y z
N MET A 1 -26.65 25.22 -25.62
CA MET A 1 -27.34 24.55 -26.75
C MET A 1 -26.31 24.19 -27.79
N LYS A 2 -26.44 22.97 -28.35
CA LYS A 2 -25.76 22.42 -29.55
C LYS A 2 -24.47 21.62 -29.27
N ASN A 3 -24.27 20.36 -29.67
CA ASN A 3 -25.11 19.30 -30.25
C ASN A 3 -24.35 17.98 -30.01
N LEU A 4 -25.07 16.95 -29.57
CA LEU A 4 -24.62 15.56 -29.49
C LEU A 4 -24.46 14.96 -30.90
N ARG A 5 -23.32 14.32 -31.21
CA ARG A 5 -23.23 13.38 -32.33
C ARG A 5 -22.40 12.16 -31.92
N ALA A 6 -23.12 11.09 -31.61
CA ALA A 6 -22.62 9.73 -31.52
C ALA A 6 -22.15 9.25 -32.90
N PHE A 7 -20.96 8.63 -32.97
CA PHE A 7 -20.59 7.76 -34.07
C PHE A 7 -20.42 6.35 -33.52
N ARG A 8 -21.38 5.50 -33.88
CA ARG A 8 -21.31 4.04 -33.73
C ARG A 8 -20.39 3.52 -34.85
N ALA A 9 -19.22 3.03 -34.49
CA ALA A 9 -18.39 2.22 -35.39
C ALA A 9 -18.67 0.75 -35.08
N LEU A 10 -19.40 0.11 -35.99
CA LEU A 10 -19.66 -1.33 -36.03
C LEU A 10 -18.41 -2.00 -36.64
N CYS A 11 -17.55 -2.56 -35.79
CA CYS A 11 -16.44 -3.39 -36.26
C CYS A 11 -16.93 -4.83 -36.46
N ILE A 12 -16.84 -5.28 -37.71
CA ILE A 12 -17.16 -6.63 -38.18
C ILE A 12 -16.09 -7.59 -37.64
N PHE A 13 -16.50 -8.56 -36.83
CA PHE A 13 -15.65 -9.66 -36.38
C PHE A 13 -15.58 -10.73 -37.47
N SER A 14 -14.46 -10.80 -38.18
CA SER A 14 -14.10 -11.93 -39.05
C SER A 14 -13.47 -13.03 -38.19
N GLY A 15 -14.21 -14.14 -38.04
CA GLY A 15 -13.76 -15.33 -37.32
C GLY A 15 -12.63 -16.06 -38.06
N PHE A 16 -11.53 -16.29 -37.37
CA PHE A 16 -10.51 -17.26 -37.76
C PHE A 16 -10.59 -18.45 -36.81
N THR A 17 -11.13 -19.56 -37.30
CA THR A 17 -11.11 -20.86 -36.60
C THR A 17 -9.73 -21.50 -36.76
N PHE A 18 -8.97 -21.57 -35.67
CA PHE A 18 -7.75 -22.38 -35.59
C PHE A 18 -8.08 -23.76 -35.01
N ALA A 19 -7.78 -24.80 -35.78
CA ALA A 19 -7.92 -26.19 -35.36
C ALA A 19 -6.81 -26.54 -34.34
N VAL A 20 -7.21 -27.05 -33.17
CA VAL A 20 -6.29 -27.54 -32.12
C VAL A 20 -5.99 -29.01 -32.39
N ALA A 21 -4.74 -29.32 -32.76
CA ALA A 21 -4.21 -30.67 -32.77
C ALA A 21 -3.63 -31.01 -31.39
N ALA A 22 -4.21 -32.00 -30.71
CA ALA A 22 -3.74 -32.48 -29.41
C ALA A 22 -2.50 -33.38 -29.58
N MET A 23 -1.40 -33.02 -28.91
CA MET A 23 -0.21 -33.87 -28.75
C MET A 23 -0.11 -34.29 -27.27
N PRO A 24 0.23 -35.55 -26.96
CA PRO A 24 0.34 -36.01 -25.58
C PRO A 24 1.69 -35.57 -25.00
N VAL A 25 1.66 -34.62 -24.06
CA VAL A 25 2.84 -34.26 -23.26
C VAL A 25 3.01 -35.29 -22.15
N HIS A 26 3.95 -36.22 -22.34
CA HIS A 26 4.55 -37.01 -21.26
C HIS A 26 5.49 -36.10 -20.47
N ALA A 27 5.04 -35.57 -19.32
CA ALA A 27 5.90 -34.86 -18.38
C ALA A 27 6.39 -35.84 -17.30
N GLN A 28 7.67 -36.17 -17.43
CA GLN A 28 8.48 -37.00 -16.55
C GLN A 28 8.69 -36.31 -15.18
N GLN A 29 8.44 -37.02 -14.08
CA GLN A 29 8.78 -36.57 -12.73
C GLN A 29 10.30 -36.54 -12.54
N ALA A 30 10.81 -35.49 -11.91
CA ALA A 30 12.12 -35.47 -11.26
C ALA A 30 12.08 -34.64 -9.96
N PRO A 31 12.91 -34.97 -8.94
CA PRO A 31 12.66 -34.66 -7.55
C PRO A 31 13.34 -33.37 -7.03
N ALA A 32 12.82 -32.92 -5.89
CA ALA A 32 13.44 -32.18 -4.77
C ALA A 32 14.69 -31.31 -5.03
N MET A 33 14.56 -30.01 -4.76
CA MET A 33 15.68 -29.16 -4.35
C MET A 33 15.54 -28.83 -2.86
N GLN A 34 16.21 -29.62 -2.04
CA GLN A 34 16.55 -29.29 -0.66
C GLN A 34 17.71 -28.28 -0.67
N GLY A 35 17.58 -27.22 0.13
CA GLY A 35 18.72 -26.53 0.72
C GLY A 35 19.17 -25.26 0.01
N MET A 36 18.70 -24.11 0.51
CA MET A 36 19.53 -22.91 0.60
C MET A 36 19.35 -22.30 1.99
N HIS A 37 20.20 -22.76 2.90
CA HIS A 37 20.47 -22.13 4.18
C HIS A 37 21.29 -20.87 3.89
N MET A 38 20.66 -19.70 3.87
CA MET A 38 21.37 -18.42 3.73
C MET A 38 21.76 -17.91 5.12
N SER A 39 22.91 -18.39 5.60
CA SER A 39 23.71 -17.66 6.58
C SER A 39 24.67 -16.79 5.79
N GLY A 40 24.49 -15.46 5.86
CA GLY A 40 25.19 -14.51 5.00
C GLY A 40 25.13 -13.08 5.55
N SER A 41 25.86 -12.87 6.63
CA SER A 41 26.19 -11.64 7.34
C SER A 41 26.54 -10.43 6.45
N GLU A 42 25.54 -9.64 6.03
CA GLU A 42 25.70 -8.22 5.62
C GLU A 42 24.47 -7.37 6.01
N HIS A 43 23.85 -7.65 7.17
CA HIS A 43 22.63 -6.94 7.62
C HIS A 43 22.90 -5.68 8.47
N GLY A 44 24.04 -5.01 8.30
CA GLY A 44 24.51 -3.98 9.23
C GLY A 44 23.77 -2.63 9.23
N ALA A 45 22.82 -2.40 8.33
CA ALA A 45 21.94 -1.21 8.35
C ALA A 45 20.78 -1.34 7.34
N ALA A 46 21.04 -1.93 6.17
CA ALA A 46 20.01 -2.15 5.15
C ALA A 46 18.96 -3.17 5.61
N GLY A 47 19.37 -4.21 6.34
CA GLY A 47 18.46 -5.16 7.00
C GLY A 47 17.60 -4.47 8.05
N GLU A 48 18.24 -3.74 8.99
CA GLU A 48 17.51 -3.02 10.05
C GLU A 48 16.52 -1.98 9.52
N SER A 49 16.89 -1.20 8.49
CA SER A 49 15.99 -0.22 7.88
C SER A 49 14.80 -0.91 7.21
N THR A 50 15.05 -2.03 6.52
CA THR A 50 13.99 -2.80 5.85
C THR A 50 13.02 -3.37 6.87
N ASP A 51 13.53 -3.95 7.96
CA ASP A 51 12.71 -4.51 9.02
C ASP A 51 11.92 -3.42 9.76
N ALA A 52 12.50 -2.24 9.96
CA ALA A 52 11.80 -1.10 10.55
C ALA A 52 10.65 -0.58 9.67
N PHE A 53 10.85 -0.50 8.35
CA PHE A 53 9.74 -0.15 7.44
C PHE A 53 8.62 -1.20 7.47
N LYS A 54 8.97 -2.49 7.40
CA LYS A 54 7.98 -3.58 7.51
C LYS A 54 7.20 -3.53 8.81
N ALA A 55 7.88 -3.28 9.93
CA ALA A 55 7.22 -3.17 11.23
C ALA A 55 6.23 -1.99 11.28
N ALA A 56 6.59 -0.84 10.70
CA ALA A 56 5.69 0.30 10.58
C ALA A 56 4.49 -0.01 9.67
N ASP A 57 4.71 -0.67 8.53
CA ASP A 57 3.65 -1.10 7.61
C ASP A 57 2.69 -2.09 8.28
N GLU A 58 3.21 -3.12 8.95
CA GLU A 58 2.43 -4.13 9.67
C GLU A 58 1.57 -3.48 10.76
N LYS A 59 2.17 -2.57 11.54
CA LYS A 59 1.45 -1.83 12.58
C LYS A 59 0.37 -0.93 11.99
N MET A 60 0.65 -0.21 10.90
CA MET A 60 -0.34 0.61 10.21
C MET A 60 -1.52 -0.23 9.74
N MET A 61 -1.25 -1.38 9.09
CA MET A 61 -2.30 -2.28 8.61
C MET A 61 -3.13 -2.85 9.77
N HIS A 62 -2.49 -3.22 10.87
CA HIS A 62 -3.18 -3.66 12.08
C HIS A 62 -4.09 -2.55 12.64
N ASP A 63 -3.56 -1.34 12.83
CA ASP A 63 -4.29 -0.22 13.44
C ASP A 63 -5.41 0.31 12.52
N MET A 64 -5.24 0.24 11.19
CA MET A 64 -6.28 0.57 10.21
C MET A 64 -7.45 -0.43 10.18
N ASN A 65 -7.27 -1.65 10.68
CA ASN A 65 -8.34 -2.64 10.80
C ASN A 65 -9.10 -2.51 12.14
N ALA A 66 -8.67 -1.63 13.05
CA ALA A 66 -9.32 -1.47 14.35
C ALA A 66 -10.66 -0.70 14.29
N PRO A 67 -10.83 0.36 13.46
CA PRO A 67 -12.12 1.04 13.35
C PRO A 67 -13.15 0.23 12.56
N GLU A 68 -14.37 0.15 13.07
CA GLU A 68 -15.50 -0.44 12.34
C GLU A 68 -16.09 0.57 11.34
N TYR A 69 -16.52 0.08 10.18
CA TYR A 69 -17.25 0.91 9.22
C TYR A 69 -18.67 1.18 9.70
N THR A 70 -19.04 2.46 9.72
CA THR A 70 -20.35 2.93 10.16
C THR A 70 -21.30 3.19 9.00
N GLY A 71 -20.78 3.33 7.77
CA GLY A 71 -21.51 3.75 6.59
C GLY A 71 -21.67 5.27 6.47
N ASP A 72 -21.17 6.02 7.45
CA ASP A 72 -21.03 7.47 7.40
C ASP A 72 -19.62 7.82 6.88
N ALA A 73 -19.57 8.42 5.69
CA ALA A 73 -18.31 8.66 5.00
C ALA A 73 -17.35 9.56 5.79
N ASP A 74 -17.85 10.57 6.51
CA ASP A 74 -16.99 11.49 7.26
C ASP A 74 -16.38 10.78 8.47
N LYS A 75 -17.20 9.98 9.18
CA LYS A 75 -16.73 9.19 10.32
C LYS A 75 -15.74 8.12 9.90
N ASP A 76 -16.07 7.38 8.84
CA ASP A 76 -15.25 6.29 8.34
C ASP A 76 -13.92 6.84 7.82
N PHE A 77 -13.92 7.98 7.10
CA PHE A 77 -12.70 8.64 6.65
C PHE A 77 -11.82 9.06 7.83
N VAL A 78 -12.38 9.79 8.81
CA VAL A 78 -11.60 10.28 9.95
C VAL A 78 -11.05 9.13 10.79
N ALA A 79 -11.85 8.10 11.05
CA ALA A 79 -11.45 6.97 11.88
C ALA A 79 -10.31 6.16 11.25
N HIS A 80 -10.31 5.99 9.91
CA HIS A 80 -9.26 5.25 9.20
C HIS A 80 -8.04 6.11 8.85
N MET A 81 -8.21 7.42 8.66
CA MET A 81 -7.09 8.30 8.32
C MET A 81 -6.17 8.58 9.51
N ILE A 82 -6.67 8.56 10.75
CA ILE A 82 -5.81 8.70 11.94
C ILE A 82 -4.71 7.61 11.98
N PRO A 83 -5.02 6.30 11.98
CA PRO A 83 -4.00 5.26 12.00
C PRO A 83 -3.15 5.22 10.71
N HIS A 84 -3.73 5.52 9.54
CA HIS A 84 -2.95 5.65 8.30
C HIS A 84 -1.89 6.74 8.41
N HIS A 85 -2.26 7.92 8.93
CA HIS A 85 -1.32 9.02 9.12
C HIS A 85 -0.26 8.69 10.19
N GLN A 86 -0.66 8.00 11.26
CA GLN A 86 0.27 7.56 12.27
C GLN A 86 1.33 6.59 11.69
N GLY A 87 0.92 5.66 10.82
CA GLY A 87 1.84 4.77 10.10
C GLY A 87 2.82 5.54 9.21
N ALA A 88 2.34 6.51 8.43
CA ALA A 88 3.20 7.33 7.59
C ALA A 88 4.18 8.22 8.39
N ILE A 89 3.80 8.68 9.59
CA ILE A 89 4.73 9.35 10.52
C ILE A 89 5.82 8.37 10.98
N GLU A 90 5.46 7.13 11.35
CA GLU A 90 6.42 6.11 11.77
C GLU A 90 7.40 5.75 10.65
N MET A 91 6.93 5.56 9.41
CA MET A 91 7.80 5.35 8.24
C MET A 91 8.71 6.56 7.97
N ALA A 92 8.20 7.77 8.09
CA ALA A 92 9.01 8.97 7.95
C ALA A 92 10.11 9.05 9.03
N GLN A 93 9.86 8.57 10.25
CA GLN A 93 10.88 8.46 11.29
C GLN A 93 11.94 7.41 10.96
N VAL A 94 11.57 6.29 10.33
CA VAL A 94 12.52 5.29 9.80
C VAL A 94 13.45 5.96 8.77
N GLU A 95 12.90 6.72 7.83
CA GLU A 95 13.70 7.48 6.86
C GLU A 95 14.64 8.50 7.53
N LEU A 96 14.18 9.21 8.56
CA LEU A 96 15.06 10.13 9.29
C LEU A 96 16.21 9.42 10.01
N LYS A 97 15.99 8.19 10.48
CA LYS A 97 16.97 7.38 11.19
C LYS A 97 17.99 6.73 10.25
N TYR A 98 17.53 6.10 9.17
CA TYR A 98 18.39 5.27 8.30
C TYR A 98 18.73 5.93 6.96
N GLY A 99 17.90 6.87 6.50
CA GLY A 99 18.06 7.56 5.23
C GLY A 99 19.26 8.50 5.19
N LYS A 100 19.83 8.63 3.99
CA LYS A 100 21.06 9.40 3.71
C LYS A 100 20.83 10.58 2.77
N ASP A 101 19.78 10.54 1.95
CA ASP A 101 19.49 11.60 0.99
C ASP A 101 18.88 12.82 1.69
N PRO A 102 19.47 14.02 1.57
CA PRO A 102 19.01 15.21 2.28
C PRO A 102 17.62 15.70 1.81
N GLU A 103 17.24 15.45 0.56
CA GLU A 103 15.94 15.83 0.02
C GLU A 103 14.84 14.92 0.54
N ILE A 104 15.10 13.61 0.58
CA ILE A 104 14.14 12.64 1.12
C ILE A 104 13.97 12.84 2.63
N LYS A 105 15.04 13.12 3.39
CA LYS A 105 14.91 13.48 4.80
C LYS A 105 14.14 14.79 5.01
N ARG A 106 14.25 15.75 4.08
CA ARG A 106 13.45 16.99 4.12
C ARG A 106 11.97 16.67 3.90
N LEU A 107 11.65 15.81 2.94
CA LEU A 107 10.29 15.31 2.73
C LEU A 107 9.76 14.60 4.00
N ALA A 108 10.53 13.71 4.61
CA ALA A 108 10.13 13.01 5.83
C ALA A 108 9.78 13.96 6.99
N ARG A 109 10.59 15.01 7.23
CA ARG A 109 10.26 16.04 8.24
C ARG A 109 8.96 16.78 7.91
N ASN A 110 8.72 17.08 6.64
CA ASN A 110 7.50 17.76 6.21
C ASN A 110 6.27 16.87 6.41
N ILE A 111 6.38 15.57 6.08
CA ILE A 111 5.34 14.56 6.32
C ILE A 111 4.99 14.51 7.81
N ILE A 112 6.00 14.37 8.69
CA ILE A 112 5.77 14.30 10.14
C ILE A 112 5.01 15.53 10.63
N LYS A 113 5.43 16.73 10.20
CA LYS A 113 4.77 17.97 10.62
C LYS A 113 3.32 18.01 10.13
N ALA A 114 3.09 17.82 8.83
CA ALA A 114 1.77 17.94 8.23
C ALA A 114 0.79 16.92 8.83
N GLN A 115 1.23 15.67 8.97
CA GLN A 115 0.36 14.61 9.43
C GLN A 115 0.05 14.68 10.93
N HIS A 116 0.96 15.22 11.76
CA HIS A 116 0.61 15.55 13.15
C HIS A 116 -0.48 16.63 13.22
N ASP A 117 -0.40 17.67 12.37
CA ASP A 117 -1.42 18.73 12.32
C ASP A 117 -2.78 18.16 11.86
N GLU A 118 -2.78 17.25 10.88
CA GLU A 118 -3.97 16.57 10.35
C GLU A 118 -4.59 15.59 11.36
N ILE A 119 -3.79 14.78 12.07
CA ILE A 119 -4.27 13.93 13.18
C ILE A 119 -4.91 14.80 14.27
N ALA A 120 -4.26 15.90 14.66
CA ALA A 120 -4.81 16.79 15.66
C ALA A 120 -6.14 17.42 15.21
N PHE A 121 -6.27 17.76 13.92
CA PHE A 121 -7.53 18.19 13.34
C PHE A 121 -8.61 17.11 13.43
N MET A 122 -8.30 15.89 13.01
CA MET A 122 -9.21 14.75 13.01
C MET A 122 -9.72 14.40 14.42
N HIS A 123 -8.85 14.41 15.43
CA HIS A 123 -9.28 14.23 16.83
C HIS A 123 -10.18 15.36 17.35
N ARG A 124 -9.91 16.62 16.99
CA ARG A 124 -10.82 17.73 17.32
C ARG A 124 -12.17 17.57 16.64
N TRP A 125 -12.17 17.10 15.40
CA TRP A 125 -13.40 16.82 14.66
C TRP A 125 -14.21 15.71 15.35
N GLN A 126 -13.58 14.58 15.69
CA GLN A 126 -14.17 13.48 16.45
C GLN A 126 -14.82 13.94 17.76
N ALA A 127 -14.08 14.71 18.56
CA ALA A 127 -14.56 15.25 19.84
C ALA A 127 -15.79 16.16 19.68
N LYS A 128 -15.85 16.97 18.61
CA LYS A 128 -16.98 17.85 18.32
C LYS A 128 -18.24 17.08 17.89
N HIS A 129 -18.10 15.92 17.25
CA HIS A 129 -19.21 15.16 16.67
C HIS A 129 -19.60 13.93 17.51
N GLY A 130 -18.96 13.70 18.66
CA GLY A 130 -19.28 12.59 19.56
C GLY A 130 -18.89 11.22 19.01
N VAL A 131 -17.89 11.17 18.13
CA VAL A 131 -17.36 9.95 17.52
C VAL A 131 -15.99 9.74 18.18
N LYS A 132 -15.82 8.66 18.95
CA LYS A 132 -14.53 8.28 19.51
C LYS A 132 -14.06 7.00 18.85
#